data_AF-C5KVZ0-F1
#
_entry.id   AF-C5KVZ0-F1
#
_cell.length_a   1.000
_cell.length_b   1.000
_cell.length_c   1.000
_cell.angle_alpha   90.00
_cell.angle_beta   90.00
_cell.angle_gamma   90.00
#
_symmetry.space_group_name_H-M   'P 1'
#
loop_
_entity.id
_entity.type
_entity.pdbx_description
1 polymer ?
#
loop_
_entity_poly.entity_id
_entity_poly.type
_entity_poly.pdbx_seq_one_letter_code
_entity_poly.pdbx_strand_id
1 'polypeptide(L)'
;MSENSAFTKWNEMQPAHGSAEATTQNLELLGLSISEDTRRGYERARREFYEMGLSFPLNAGKVIRYIRCLLDVTELNSTSAQKRITALRTLQKLEGVSTMDVADEALIKQAMQAVSRIRPQREAAHINPSSF
;
A
#
# COMPACT_ATOMS: atom_id res chain seq x y z
N MET A 1 13.60 -38.01 22.68
CA MET A 1 14.19 -37.28 21.54
C MET A 1 13.17 -36.23 21.12
N SER A 2 13.26 -35.01 21.66
CA SER A 2 13.79 -33.79 21.03
C SER A 2 12.94 -33.18 19.90
N GLU A 3 11.64 -32.93 20.16
CA GLU A 3 10.80 -32.07 19.32
C GLU A 3 11.25 -30.59 19.36
N ASN A 4 11.91 -30.17 20.45
CA ASN A 4 12.45 -28.81 20.58
C ASN A 4 13.61 -28.51 19.62
N SER A 5 14.42 -29.50 19.22
CA SER A 5 15.60 -29.23 18.39
C SER A 5 15.25 -28.89 16.94
N ALA A 6 14.16 -29.45 16.40
CA ALA A 6 13.72 -29.18 15.04
C ALA A 6 13.08 -27.79 14.92
N PHE A 7 12.27 -27.38 15.90
CA PHE A 7 11.65 -26.05 15.94
C PHE A 7 12.70 -24.94 16.15
N THR A 8 13.70 -25.16 17.02
CA THR A 8 14.80 -24.21 17.21
C THR A 8 15.68 -24.10 15.96
N LYS A 9 16.03 -25.21 15.31
CA LYS A 9 16.75 -25.19 14.02
C LYS A 9 15.96 -24.49 12.92
N TRP A 10 14.64 -24.69 12.87
CA TRP A 10 13.78 -24.06 11.88
C TRP A 10 13.69 -22.54 12.07
N ASN A 11 13.70 -22.06 13.32
CA ASN A 11 13.77 -20.63 13.63
C ASN A 11 15.15 -20.02 13.33
N GLU A 12 16.25 -20.76 13.55
CA GLU A 12 17.61 -20.35 13.19
C GLU A 12 17.84 -20.31 11.67
N MET A 13 17.07 -21.10 10.91
CA MET A 13 17.07 -21.13 9.44
C MET A 13 16.13 -20.09 8.80
N GLN A 14 15.40 -19.29 9.59
CA GLN A 14 14.62 -18.20 9.03
C GLN A 14 15.57 -17.16 8.42
N PRO A 15 15.32 -16.72 7.18
CA PRO A 15 16.15 -15.69 6.57
C PRO A 15 16.12 -14.42 7.43
N ALA A 16 17.27 -13.75 7.53
CA ALA A 16 17.40 -12.55 8.34
C ALA A 16 16.32 -11.52 7.98
N HIS A 17 15.70 -10.90 8.98
CA HIS A 17 14.62 -9.94 8.75
C HIS A 17 15.10 -8.82 7.81
N GLY A 18 14.41 -8.63 6.68
CA GLY A 18 14.76 -7.64 5.67
C GLY A 18 15.83 -8.10 4.65
N SER A 19 16.24 -9.36 4.66
CA SER A 19 17.06 -9.93 3.59
C SER A 19 16.25 -10.09 2.30
N ALA A 20 16.95 -10.21 1.16
CA ALA A 20 16.32 -10.51 -0.13
C ALA A 20 15.57 -11.85 -0.09
N GLU A 21 16.09 -12.84 0.64
CA GLU A 21 15.45 -14.15 0.82
C GLU A 21 14.20 -14.08 1.71
N ALA A 22 14.23 -13.28 2.79
CA ALA A 22 13.05 -13.03 3.61
C ALA A 22 11.97 -12.27 2.82
N THR A 23 12.39 -11.34 1.96
CA THR A 23 11.49 -10.62 1.06
C THR A 23 10.84 -11.55 0.06
N THR A 24 11.61 -12.40 -0.61
CA THR A 24 11.09 -13.40 -1.55
C THR A 24 10.12 -14.35 -0.87
N GLN A 25 10.48 -14.89 0.30
CA GLN A 25 9.64 -15.80 1.06
C GLN A 25 8.34 -15.13 1.55
N ASN A 26 8.41 -13.87 2.01
CA ASN A 26 7.22 -13.09 2.40
C ASN A 26 6.29 -12.81 1.22
N LEU A 27 6.84 -12.51 0.04
CA LEU A 27 6.07 -12.29 -1.19
C LEU A 27 5.44 -13.59 -1.71
N GLU A 28 6.14 -14.72 -1.63
CA GLU A 28 5.63 -16.05 -1.98
C GLU A 28 4.49 -16.47 -1.03
N LEU A 29 4.68 -16.32 0.28
CA LEU A 29 3.64 -16.57 1.28
C LEU A 29 2.42 -15.68 1.07
N LEU A 30 2.62 -14.41 0.70
CA LEU A 30 1.52 -13.52 0.34
C LEU A 30 0.74 -14.04 -0.87
N GLY A 31 1.45 -14.45 -1.95
CA GLY A 31 0.83 -15.02 -3.15
C GLY A 31 0.00 -16.28 -2.88
N LEU A 32 0.36 -17.05 -1.86
CA LEU A 32 -0.38 -18.21 -1.39
C LEU A 32 -1.54 -17.86 -0.43
N SER A 33 -1.47 -16.70 0.23
CA SER A 33 -2.39 -16.28 1.31
C SER A 33 -3.45 -15.26 0.88
N ILE A 34 -3.32 -14.66 -0.30
CA ILE A 34 -4.28 -13.67 -0.83
C ILE A 34 -4.93 -14.17 -2.11
N SER A 35 -6.14 -13.70 -2.40
CA SER A 35 -6.79 -14.01 -3.67
C SER A 35 -6.01 -13.44 -4.85
N GLU A 36 -6.10 -14.10 -6.00
CA GLU A 36 -5.52 -13.64 -7.26
C GLU A 36 -5.94 -12.21 -7.63
N ASP A 37 -7.19 -11.83 -7.33
CA ASP A 37 -7.67 -10.46 -7.51
C ASP A 37 -6.94 -9.45 -6.63
N THR A 38 -6.65 -9.81 -5.38
CA THR A 38 -5.90 -8.96 -4.46
C THR A 38 -4.46 -8.81 -4.93
N ARG A 39 -3.83 -9.92 -5.39
CA ARG A 39 -2.48 -9.91 -5.96
C ARG A 39 -2.39 -9.00 -7.18
N ARG A 40 -3.31 -9.12 -8.13
CA ARG A 40 -3.40 -8.22 -9.30
C ARG A 40 -3.61 -6.77 -8.89
N GLY A 41 -4.41 -6.53 -7.85
CA GLY A 41 -4.58 -5.20 -7.27
C GLY A 41 -3.27 -4.60 -6.76
N TYR A 42 -2.43 -5.41 -6.12
CA TYR A 42 -1.14 -4.98 -5.59
C TYR A 42 -0.14 -4.68 -6.71
N GLU A 43 -0.04 -5.57 -7.70
CA GLU A 43 0.81 -5.38 -8.87
C GLU A 43 0.41 -4.14 -9.67
N ARG A 44 -0.90 -3.90 -9.83
CA ARG A 44 -1.41 -2.69 -10.47
C ARG A 44 -0.98 -1.45 -9.70
N ALA A 45 -1.21 -1.41 -8.38
CA ALA A 45 -0.84 -0.26 -7.56
C ALA A 45 0.67 0.02 -7.62
N ARG A 46 1.50 -1.02 -7.60
CA ARG A 46 2.97 -0.90 -7.73
C ARG A 46 3.37 -0.35 -9.10
N ARG A 47 2.78 -0.87 -10.17
CA ARG A 47 3.04 -0.43 -11.54
C ARG A 47 2.70 1.05 -11.73
N GLU A 48 1.49 1.44 -11.36
CA GLU A 48 1.02 2.83 -11.47
C GLU A 48 1.93 3.78 -10.67
N PHE A 49 2.39 3.36 -9.50
CA PHE A 49 3.31 4.13 -8.67
C PHE A 49 4.66 4.37 -9.37
N TYR A 50 5.23 3.34 -10.00
CA TYR A 50 6.46 3.46 -10.79
C TYR A 50 6.29 4.26 -12.08
N GLU A 51 5.16 4.11 -12.79
CA GLU A 51 4.82 4.89 -13.99
C GLU A 51 4.75 6.40 -13.70
N MET A 52 4.43 6.79 -12.46
CA MET A 52 4.47 8.18 -12.00
C MET A 52 5.88 8.66 -11.57
N GLY A 53 6.91 7.85 -11.77
CA GLY A 53 8.28 8.14 -11.37
C GLY A 53 8.51 8.07 -9.85
N LEU A 54 7.62 7.38 -9.11
CA LEU A 54 7.75 7.16 -7.68
C LEU A 54 8.38 5.79 -7.42
N SER A 55 9.00 5.63 -6.26
CA SER A 55 9.72 4.40 -5.90
C SER A 55 9.66 4.14 -4.40
N PHE A 56 9.92 2.90 -3.99
CA PHE A 56 10.18 2.60 -2.58
C PHE A 56 11.53 3.19 -2.11
N PRO A 57 11.71 3.49 -0.81
CA PRO A 57 10.68 3.48 0.25
C PRO A 57 9.61 4.55 0.00
N LEU A 58 8.37 4.24 0.40
CA LEU A 58 7.31 5.23 0.52
C LEU A 58 7.70 6.25 1.58
N ASN A 59 7.33 7.50 1.32
CA ASN A 59 7.29 8.59 2.30
C ASN A 59 5.99 9.38 2.08
N ALA A 60 5.65 10.29 2.98
CA ALA A 60 4.40 11.03 2.87
C ALA A 60 4.31 11.82 1.56
N GLY A 61 5.41 12.46 1.13
CA GLY A 61 5.44 13.25 -0.11
C GLY A 61 5.09 12.43 -1.35
N LYS A 62 5.66 11.23 -1.51
CA LYS A 62 5.38 10.32 -2.63
C LYS A 62 3.93 9.83 -2.58
N VAL A 63 3.43 9.47 -1.41
CA VAL A 63 2.05 8.95 -1.26
C VAL A 63 1.02 10.06 -1.47
N ILE A 64 1.27 11.28 -1.00
CA ILE A 64 0.40 12.45 -1.25
C ILE A 64 0.37 12.78 -2.75
N ARG A 65 1.52 12.77 -3.42
CA ARG A 65 1.59 12.98 -4.87
C ARG A 65 0.79 11.91 -5.61
N TYR A 66 0.95 10.65 -5.21
CA TYR A 66 0.20 9.53 -5.77
C TYR A 66 -1.31 9.70 -5.58
N ILE A 67 -1.76 10.01 -4.35
CA ILE A 67 -3.16 10.32 -4.02
C ILE A 67 -3.73 11.40 -4.94
N ARG A 68 -2.99 12.50 -5.13
CA ARG A 68 -3.43 13.60 -5.97
C ARG A 68 -3.63 13.15 -7.42
N CYS A 69 -2.66 12.44 -7.98
CA CYS A 69 -2.76 11.91 -9.34
C CYS A 69 -3.95 10.93 -9.50
N LEU A 70 -4.22 10.08 -8.51
CA LEU A 70 -5.37 9.16 -8.54
C LEU A 70 -6.73 9.90 -8.56
N LEU A 71 -6.82 11.02 -7.85
CA LEU A 71 -8.04 11.82 -7.78
C LEU A 71 -8.21 12.75 -8.98
N ASP A 72 -7.12 13.22 -9.57
CA ASP A 72 -7.12 14.16 -10.71
C ASP A 72 -7.30 13.45 -12.06
N VAL A 73 -6.64 12.30 -12.26
CA VAL A 73 -6.53 11.66 -13.59
C VAL A 73 -7.61 10.61 -13.85
N THR A 74 -8.08 9.92 -12.80
CA THR A 74 -8.75 8.62 -12.98
C THR A 74 -10.19 8.54 -12.48
N GLU A 75 -10.79 9.65 -12.03
CA GLU A 75 -12.14 9.66 -11.38
C GLU A 75 -12.32 8.56 -10.31
N LEU A 76 -11.21 8.09 -9.71
CA LEU A 76 -11.27 6.97 -8.79
C LEU A 76 -11.97 7.42 -7.52
N ASN A 77 -12.97 6.65 -7.09
CA ASN A 77 -13.58 6.86 -5.81
C ASN A 77 -12.54 6.66 -4.68
N SER A 78 -12.80 7.33 -3.54
CA SER A 78 -11.94 7.32 -2.37
C SER A 78 -11.58 5.90 -1.90
N THR A 79 -12.53 4.96 -1.99
CA THR A 79 -12.33 3.55 -1.68
C THR A 79 -11.24 2.90 -2.55
N SER A 80 -11.22 3.19 -3.85
CA SER A 80 -10.25 2.61 -4.78
C SER A 80 -8.86 3.21 -4.60
N ALA A 81 -8.78 4.52 -4.34
CA ALA A 81 -7.52 5.16 -3.95
C ALA A 81 -6.97 4.57 -2.65
N GLN A 82 -7.83 4.36 -1.66
CA GLN A 82 -7.47 3.75 -0.38
C GLN A 82 -6.96 2.32 -0.54
N LYS A 83 -7.59 1.50 -1.41
CA LYS A 83 -7.09 0.15 -1.74
C LYS A 83 -5.68 0.19 -2.34
N ARG A 84 -5.40 1.13 -3.25
CA ARG A 84 -4.07 1.30 -3.87
C ARG A 84 -3.00 1.70 -2.85
N ILE A 85 -3.32 2.61 -1.93
CA ILE A 85 -2.38 3.04 -0.89
C ILE A 85 -2.10 1.90 0.10
N THR A 86 -3.14 1.17 0.52
CA THR A 86 -2.98 0.00 1.39
C THR A 86 -2.12 -1.07 0.74
N ALA A 87 -2.31 -1.33 -0.56
CA ALA A 87 -1.47 -2.26 -1.31
C ALA A 87 0.02 -1.87 -1.27
N LEU A 88 0.35 -0.61 -1.55
CA LEU A 88 1.73 -0.12 -1.52
C LEU A 88 2.36 -0.24 -0.12
N ARG A 89 1.61 0.08 0.95
CA ARG A 89 2.11 -0.06 2.33
C ARG A 89 2.37 -1.52 2.70
N THR A 90 1.50 -2.43 2.27
CA THR A 90 1.68 -3.86 2.47
C THR A 90 2.92 -4.35 1.73
N LEU A 91 3.11 -3.94 0.47
CA LEU A 91 4.29 -4.29 -0.32
C LEU A 91 5.59 -3.80 0.33
N GLN A 92 5.65 -2.56 0.82
CA GLN A 92 6.85 -2.05 1.52
C GLN A 92 7.22 -2.91 2.73
N LYS A 93 6.22 -3.29 3.54
CA LYS A 93 6.45 -4.12 4.73
C LYS A 93 7.01 -5.50 4.37
N LEU A 94 6.52 -6.08 3.27
CA LEU A 94 6.97 -7.39 2.80
C LEU A 94 8.37 -7.35 2.18
N GLU A 95 8.69 -6.25 1.49
CA GLU A 95 10.01 -6.02 0.91
C GLU A 95 11.09 -5.70 1.96
N GLY A 96 10.74 -5.70 3.25
CA GLY A 96 11.67 -5.44 4.34
C GLY A 96 12.29 -4.03 4.31
N VAL A 97 11.74 -3.15 3.46
CA VAL A 97 12.20 -1.79 3.28
C VAL A 97 11.83 -0.99 4.53
N SER A 98 12.79 -0.20 5.02
CA SER A 98 12.73 0.57 6.28
C SER A 98 11.32 1.06 6.65
N THR A 99 10.96 0.86 7.91
CA THR A 99 9.69 1.35 8.46
C THR A 99 9.63 2.85 8.29
N MET A 100 8.59 3.30 7.60
CA MET A 100 8.22 4.70 7.47
C MET A 100 8.20 5.37 8.85
N ASP A 101 8.74 6.58 8.94
CA ASP A 101 8.75 7.29 10.21
C ASP A 101 7.32 7.62 10.67
N VAL A 102 7.16 7.84 11.98
CA VAL A 102 5.84 8.06 12.60
C VAL A 102 5.16 9.34 12.06
N ALA A 103 5.93 10.34 11.66
CA ALA A 103 5.40 11.59 11.12
C ALA A 103 4.86 11.38 9.70
N ASP A 104 5.58 10.65 8.86
CA ASP A 104 5.16 10.22 7.54
C ASP A 104 3.90 9.34 7.61
N GLU A 105 3.83 8.43 8.57
CA GLU A 105 2.62 7.63 8.79
C GLU A 105 1.40 8.49 9.15
N ALA A 106 1.60 9.51 9.99
CA ALA A 106 0.55 10.44 10.39
C ALA A 106 0.06 11.27 9.19
N LEU A 107 0.99 11.80 8.39
CA LEU A 107 0.68 12.56 7.18
C LEU A 107 -0.06 11.72 6.14
N ILE A 108 0.30 10.46 5.95
CA ILE A 108 -0.44 9.55 5.06
C ILE A 108 -1.83 9.26 5.61
N LYS A 109 -1.99 9.02 6.91
CA LYS A 109 -3.33 8.85 7.51
C LYS A 109 -4.19 10.08 7.28
N GLN A 110 -3.65 11.29 7.47
CA GLN A 110 -4.36 12.53 7.20
C GLN A 110 -4.72 12.67 5.72
N ALA A 111 -3.80 12.37 4.81
CA ALA A 111 -4.06 12.40 3.37
C ALA A 111 -5.16 11.41 2.97
N MET A 112 -5.15 10.19 3.52
CA MET A 112 -6.21 9.20 3.31
C MET A 112 -7.57 9.68 3.87
N GLN A 113 -7.59 10.31 5.05
CA GLN A 113 -8.81 10.89 5.61
C GLN A 113 -9.34 12.05 4.75
N ALA A 114 -8.46 12.87 4.19
CA ALA A 114 -8.83 13.93 3.27
C ALA A 114 -9.46 13.37 1.99
N VAL A 115 -8.88 12.30 1.41
CA VAL A 115 -9.44 11.59 0.25
C VAL A 115 -10.88 11.11 0.51
N SER A 116 -11.15 10.53 1.68
CA SER A 116 -12.50 10.09 2.04
C SER A 116 -13.53 11.23 2.14
N ARG A 117 -13.08 12.48 2.39
CA ARG A 117 -13.93 13.66 2.57
C ARG A 117 -14.22 14.44 1.28
N ILE A 118 -13.44 14.25 0.22
CA ILE A 118 -13.54 15.05 -1.02
C ILE A 118 -14.79 14.69 -1.86
N ARG A 119 -15.31 13.45 -1.78
CA ARG A 119 -16.44 13.04 -2.64
C ARG A 119 -17.85 13.46 -2.18
N PRO A 120 -18.21 13.49 -0.87
CA PRO A 120 -19.49 14.06 -0.45
C PRO A 120 -19.72 15.47 -1.00
N GLN A 121 -18.65 16.25 -1.18
CA GLN A 121 -18.70 17.62 -1.69
C GLN A 121 -18.74 17.68 -3.23
N ARG A 122 -18.00 16.81 -3.95
CA ARG A 122 -18.04 16.76 -5.42
C ARG A 122 -19.37 16.20 -5.94
N GLU A 123 -19.91 15.15 -5.32
CA GLU A 123 -21.25 14.64 -5.65
C GLU A 123 -22.35 15.64 -5.29
N ALA A 124 -22.26 16.33 -4.15
CA ALA A 124 -23.19 17.42 -3.82
C ALA A 124 -23.12 18.60 -4.81
N ALA A 125 -21.93 18.94 -5.32
CA ALA A 125 -21.76 19.99 -6.33
C ALA A 125 -22.31 19.59 -7.71
N HIS A 126 -22.29 18.30 -8.06
CA HIS A 126 -22.87 17.79 -9.30
C HIS A 126 -24.38 17.55 -9.24
N ILE A 127 -24.98 17.47 -8.05
CA ILE A 127 -26.44 17.33 -7.85
C ILE A 127 -27.16 18.69 -7.89
N ASN A 128 -26.43 19.82 -7.85
CA ASN A 128 -26.99 21.17 -8.00
C ASN A 128 -26.45 21.91 -9.25
N PRO A 129 -26.81 21.50 -10.49
CA PRO A 129 -26.54 22.32 -11.67
C PRO A 129 -27.70 23.29 -12.00
N SER A 130 -28.55 23.70 -11.06
CA SER A 130 -29.65 24.64 -11.36
C SER A 130 -30.18 25.38 -10.13
N SER A 131 -29.61 26.54 -9.83
CA SER A 131 -30.30 27.63 -9.15
C SER A 131 -29.64 28.92 -9.59
N PHE A 132 -29.98 29.39 -10.78
CA PHE A 132 -30.16 30.78 -11.18
C PHE A 132 -30.75 30.83 -12.58
#